data_AF-A0A1W0XD31-F1
#
_entry.id   AF-A0A1W0XD31-F1
#
_cell.length_a   1.000
_cell.length_b   1.000
_cell.length_c   1.000
_cell.angle_alpha   90.00
_cell.angle_beta   90.00
_cell.angle_gamma   90.00
#
_symmetry.space_group_name_H-M   'P 1'
#
loop_
_entity.id
_entity.type
_entity.pdbx_description
1 polymer ?
#
loop_
_entity_poly.entity_id
_entity_poly.type
_entity_poly.pdbx_seq_one_letter_code
_entity_poly.pdbx_strand_id
1 'polypeptide(L)'
;MTEWISRVKATSARIPDVELDIEANIAAQCEHLVQLIHAQKRHMLDTLRQYREQKMLESRENAADCTALLQQATAQIQFGIEVLKETEAVNFLQFSAPLHVRVGETCSALDQQLCQTWSPELNLRFDSRQIVHSLENLELQHVVPPCAPRLNIEDCRIINGKISLSWATSDTHNSDIFILEVAETGGQFVRAYCGPDMKCCLNFSSQTMIYQARLKAANIAGESHYSNIVTLHVEGGLFNWDPAAASRDMVIGNDGLTLTSTASEDLVALASAGFVRGVHYWEIHIDRYDNHPDPAFGIATAGVKRDSMLGKDSNAWAVYIDAARSWCLHNNQHVNRMDGGIAAGCTVGILLDLDQRHLSFFVNDEPQAPIPAFQNLPEGLVFFPAVSINRNVQITLRPCLEPPSLSSSPE
;
A
#
# COMPACT_ATOMS: atom_id res chain seq x y z
N MET A 1 -3.93 52.76 -22.00
CA MET A 1 -5.41 52.80 -22.18
C MET A 1 -5.84 52.22 -23.53
N THR A 2 -5.28 52.67 -24.65
CA THR A 2 -5.55 52.11 -26.00
C THR A 2 -5.19 50.63 -26.14
N GLU A 3 -4.05 50.18 -25.59
CA GLU A 3 -3.65 48.77 -25.58
C GLU A 3 -4.59 47.89 -24.73
N TRP A 4 -5.07 48.41 -23.60
CA TRP A 4 -6.06 47.73 -22.76
C TRP A 4 -7.42 47.60 -23.48
N ILE A 5 -7.87 48.67 -24.15
CA ILE A 5 -9.09 48.65 -24.97
C ILE A 5 -8.95 47.64 -26.12
N SER A 6 -7.77 47.56 -26.75
CA SER A 6 -7.47 46.58 -27.79
C SER A 6 -7.55 45.14 -27.25
N ARG A 7 -6.96 44.88 -26.08
CA ARG A 7 -7.06 43.57 -25.41
C ARG A 7 -8.50 43.20 -25.06
N VAL A 8 -9.28 44.12 -24.51
CA VAL A 8 -10.69 43.88 -24.16
C VAL A 8 -11.53 43.59 -25.41
N LYS A 9 -11.32 44.33 -26.51
CA LYS A 9 -11.98 44.05 -27.79
C LYS A 9 -11.59 42.69 -28.35
N ALA A 10 -10.31 42.32 -28.26
CA ALA A 10 -9.82 41.02 -28.72
C ALA A 10 -10.38 39.86 -27.88
N THR A 11 -10.46 39.99 -26.55
CA THR A 11 -11.07 38.97 -25.68
C THR A 11 -12.58 38.90 -25.87
N SER A 12 -13.26 40.04 -26.04
CA SER A 12 -14.70 40.09 -26.28
C SER A 12 -15.09 39.46 -27.63
N ALA A 13 -14.23 39.56 -28.64
CA ALA A 13 -14.47 38.94 -29.94
C ALA A 13 -14.43 37.40 -29.88
N ARG A 14 -13.81 36.80 -28.85
CA ARG A 14 -13.74 35.35 -28.64
C ARG A 14 -14.93 34.78 -27.88
N ILE A 15 -15.79 35.62 -27.30
CA ILE A 15 -16.95 35.16 -26.50
C ILE A 15 -17.88 34.25 -27.32
N PRO A 16 -18.25 34.55 -28.58
CA PRO A 16 -19.11 33.67 -29.36
C PRO A 16 -18.49 32.28 -29.61
N ASP A 17 -17.17 32.22 -29.83
CA ASP A 17 -16.47 30.95 -30.03
C ASP A 17 -16.48 30.11 -28.74
N VAL A 18 -16.25 30.75 -27.59
CA VAL A 18 -16.29 30.08 -26.28
C VAL A 18 -17.70 29.61 -25.93
N GLU A 19 -18.73 30.39 -26.29
CA GLU A 19 -20.14 30.00 -26.12
C GLU A 19 -20.47 28.75 -26.94
N LEU A 20 -20.06 28.71 -28.22
CA LEU A 20 -20.21 27.52 -29.08
C LEU A 20 -19.53 26.28 -28.50
N ASP A 21 -18.32 26.43 -27.94
CA ASP A 21 -17.61 25.33 -27.30
C ASP A 21 -18.36 24.83 -26.04
N ILE A 22 -18.92 25.75 -25.24
CA ILE A 22 -19.74 25.41 -24.07
C ILE A 22 -21.03 24.68 -24.50
N GLU A 23 -21.73 25.17 -25.52
CA GLU A 23 -22.93 24.52 -26.05
C GLU A 23 -22.63 23.09 -26.55
N ALA A 24 -21.55 22.92 -27.30
CA ALA A 24 -21.13 21.61 -27.79
C ALA A 24 -20.81 20.64 -26.63
N ASN A 25 -20.16 21.13 -25.58
CA ASN A 25 -19.84 20.34 -24.38
C ASN A 25 -21.11 19.95 -23.60
N ILE A 26 -22.04 20.89 -23.40
CA ILE A 26 -23.34 20.60 -22.76
C ILE A 26 -24.10 19.54 -23.54
N ALA A 27 -24.19 19.71 -24.87
CA ALA A 27 -24.87 18.76 -25.75
C ALA A 27 -24.23 17.35 -25.66
N ALA A 28 -22.91 17.27 -25.69
CA ALA A 28 -22.19 16.00 -25.58
C ALA A 28 -22.39 15.31 -24.23
N GLN A 29 -22.33 16.05 -23.11
CA GLN A 29 -22.54 15.50 -21.78
C GLN A 29 -23.98 15.03 -21.57
N CYS A 30 -24.97 15.80 -22.02
CA CYS A 30 -26.38 15.41 -21.99
C CYS A 30 -26.66 14.14 -22.80
N GLU A 31 -26.10 14.05 -24.01
CA GLU A 31 -26.24 12.85 -24.85
C GLU A 31 -25.60 11.63 -24.19
N HIS A 32 -24.46 11.79 -23.52
CA HIS A 32 -23.83 10.71 -22.76
C HIS A 32 -24.71 10.23 -21.59
N LEU A 33 -25.30 11.16 -20.82
CA LEU A 33 -26.25 10.83 -19.74
C LEU A 33 -27.45 10.05 -20.27
N VAL A 34 -28.01 10.45 -21.41
CA VAL A 34 -29.13 9.75 -22.08
C VAL A 34 -28.72 8.32 -22.46
N GLN A 35 -27.53 8.13 -23.01
CA GLN A 35 -27.01 6.80 -23.35
C GLN A 35 -26.85 5.90 -22.13
N LEU A 36 -26.32 6.44 -21.02
CA LEU A 36 -26.20 5.72 -19.75
C LEU A 36 -27.56 5.29 -19.19
N ILE A 37 -28.55 6.19 -19.20
CA ILE A 37 -29.92 5.88 -18.78
C ILE A 37 -30.53 4.77 -19.65
N HIS A 38 -30.34 4.83 -20.98
CA HIS A 38 -30.81 3.79 -21.89
C HIS A 38 -30.11 2.44 -21.69
N ALA A 39 -28.81 2.44 -21.41
CA ALA A 39 -28.06 1.23 -21.08
C ALA A 39 -28.56 0.61 -19.76
N GLN A 40 -28.70 1.41 -18.72
CA GLN A 40 -29.19 0.96 -17.42
C GLN A 40 -30.61 0.42 -17.49
N LYS A 41 -31.51 1.09 -18.23
CA LYS A 41 -32.87 0.60 -18.50
C LYS A 41 -32.85 -0.79 -19.13
N ARG A 42 -32.01 -1.01 -20.16
CA ARG A 42 -31.90 -2.32 -20.83
C ARG A 42 -31.43 -3.39 -19.85
N HIS A 43 -30.36 -3.11 -19.11
CA HIS A 43 -29.82 -4.02 -18.12
C HIS A 43 -30.87 -4.43 -17.08
N MET A 44 -31.57 -3.47 -16.48
CA MET A 44 -32.60 -3.75 -15.46
C MET A 44 -33.77 -4.58 -16.00
N LEU A 45 -34.21 -4.33 -17.25
CA LEU A 45 -35.27 -5.09 -17.89
C LEU A 45 -34.83 -6.54 -18.18
N ASP A 46 -33.57 -6.75 -18.55
CA ASP A 46 -33.03 -8.09 -18.77
C ASP A 46 -32.88 -8.85 -17.46
N THR A 47 -32.43 -8.20 -16.38
CA THR A 47 -32.42 -8.79 -15.03
C THR A 47 -33.82 -9.17 -14.57
N LEU A 48 -34.82 -8.32 -14.80
CA LEU A 48 -36.22 -8.62 -14.48
C LEU A 48 -36.73 -9.85 -15.25
N ARG A 49 -36.40 -9.95 -16.55
CA ARG A 49 -36.77 -11.11 -17.39
C ARG A 49 -36.13 -12.40 -16.89
N GLN A 50 -34.83 -12.36 -16.56
CA GLN A 50 -34.09 -13.49 -16.00
C GLN A 50 -34.68 -13.93 -14.66
N TYR A 51 -34.95 -12.99 -13.76
CA TYR A 51 -35.56 -13.28 -12.46
C TYR A 51 -36.95 -13.90 -12.60
N ARG A 52 -37.77 -13.39 -13.53
CA ARG A 52 -39.07 -14.00 -13.88
C ARG A 52 -38.90 -15.43 -14.41
N GLU A 53 -37.95 -15.66 -15.32
CA GLU A 53 -37.69 -17.00 -15.88
C GLU A 53 -37.24 -18.00 -14.82
N GLN A 54 -36.35 -17.58 -13.92
CA GLN A 54 -35.94 -18.37 -12.77
C GLN A 54 -37.14 -18.72 -11.88
N LYS A 55 -37.99 -17.75 -11.53
CA LYS A 55 -39.19 -18.00 -10.70
C LYS A 55 -40.19 -18.92 -11.39
N MET A 56 -40.36 -18.82 -12.71
CA MET A 56 -41.18 -19.75 -13.47
C MET A 56 -40.59 -21.17 -13.49
N LEU A 57 -39.26 -21.30 -13.55
CA LEU A 57 -38.58 -22.59 -13.51
C LEU A 57 -38.75 -23.25 -12.14
N GLU A 58 -38.47 -22.52 -11.05
CA GLU A 58 -38.69 -22.99 -9.66
C GLU A 58 -40.14 -23.44 -9.45
N SER A 59 -41.11 -22.68 -9.97
CA SER A 59 -42.52 -23.05 -9.91
C SER A 59 -42.85 -24.34 -10.66
N ARG A 60 -42.25 -24.55 -11.84
CA ARG A 60 -42.45 -25.76 -12.65
C ARG A 60 -41.82 -26.98 -12.01
N GLU A 61 -40.62 -26.85 -11.45
CA GLU A 61 -39.93 -27.93 -10.74
C GLU A 61 -40.72 -28.34 -9.50
N ASN A 62 -41.14 -27.38 -8.66
CA ASN A 62 -41.99 -27.66 -7.51
C ASN A 62 -43.30 -28.37 -7.90
N ALA A 63 -43.94 -27.94 -8.99
CA ALA A 63 -45.16 -28.60 -9.48
C ALA A 63 -44.89 -30.03 -9.98
N ALA A 64 -43.74 -30.27 -10.63
CA ALA A 64 -43.33 -31.59 -11.08
C ALA A 64 -43.05 -32.53 -9.91
N ASP A 65 -42.36 -32.06 -8.87
CA ASP A 65 -42.04 -32.82 -7.66
C ASP A 65 -43.32 -33.20 -6.89
N CYS A 66 -44.25 -32.26 -6.71
CA CYS A 66 -45.55 -32.54 -6.12
C CYS A 66 -46.32 -33.59 -6.93
N THR A 67 -46.27 -33.50 -8.25
CA THR A 67 -46.93 -34.47 -9.15
C THR A 67 -46.32 -35.87 -9.00
N ALA A 68 -44.99 -35.97 -8.94
CA ALA A 68 -44.29 -37.24 -8.77
C ALA A 68 -44.61 -37.90 -7.42
N LEU A 69 -44.61 -37.13 -6.34
CA LEU A 69 -44.98 -37.62 -5.01
C LEU A 69 -46.44 -38.10 -4.95
N LEU A 70 -47.36 -37.37 -5.58
CA LEU A 70 -48.77 -37.78 -5.69
C LEU A 70 -48.91 -39.08 -6.49
N GLN A 71 -48.17 -39.26 -7.58
CA GLN A 71 -48.16 -40.51 -8.35
C GLN A 71 -47.61 -41.68 -7.52
N GLN A 72 -46.54 -41.46 -6.76
CA GLN A 72 -45.97 -42.46 -5.86
C GLN A 72 -46.97 -42.86 -4.76
N ALA A 73 -47.60 -41.89 -4.10
CA ALA A 73 -48.63 -42.15 -3.10
C ALA A 73 -49.80 -42.95 -3.68
N THR A 74 -50.27 -42.56 -4.88
CA THR A 74 -51.36 -43.26 -5.58
C THR A 74 -50.99 -44.71 -5.90
N ALA A 75 -49.77 -44.95 -6.39
CA ALA A 75 -49.29 -46.30 -6.69
C ALA A 75 -49.17 -47.17 -5.43
N GLN A 76 -48.70 -46.61 -4.31
CA GLN A 76 -48.63 -47.30 -3.03
C GLN A 76 -50.02 -47.64 -2.47
N ILE A 77 -51.00 -46.74 -2.63
CA ILE A 77 -52.39 -47.01 -2.27
C ILE A 77 -52.93 -48.18 -3.09
N GLN A 78 -52.74 -48.16 -4.42
CA GLN A 78 -53.20 -49.24 -5.28
C GLN A 78 -52.54 -50.58 -4.94
N PHE A 79 -51.23 -50.59 -4.68
CA PHE A 79 -50.53 -51.78 -4.25
C PHE A 79 -51.03 -52.28 -2.88
N GLY A 80 -51.30 -51.37 -1.94
CA GLY A 80 -51.89 -51.71 -0.65
C GLY A 80 -53.26 -52.37 -0.78
N ILE A 81 -54.10 -51.90 -1.71
CA ILE A 81 -55.38 -52.53 -2.03
C ILE A 81 -55.19 -53.96 -2.51
N GLU A 82 -54.18 -54.23 -3.35
CA GLU A 82 -53.89 -55.60 -3.80
C GLU A 82 -53.33 -56.48 -2.67
N VAL A 83 -52.42 -55.96 -1.83
CA VAL A 83 -51.90 -56.69 -0.67
C VAL A 83 -53.02 -57.07 0.31
N LEU A 84 -54.02 -56.22 0.50
CA LEU A 84 -55.19 -56.51 1.33
C LEU A 84 -56.05 -57.66 0.81
N LYS A 85 -55.93 -58.03 -0.48
CA LYS A 85 -56.63 -59.19 -1.08
C LYS A 85 -55.86 -60.50 -0.90
N GLU A 86 -54.63 -60.47 -0.41
CA GLU A 86 -53.79 -61.65 -0.22
C GLU A 86 -54.40 -62.59 0.84
N THR A 87 -54.57 -63.85 0.48
CA THR A 87 -55.22 -64.85 1.35
C THR A 87 -54.24 -65.57 2.27
N GLU A 88 -52.96 -65.63 1.89
CA GLU A 88 -51.90 -66.30 2.65
C GLU A 88 -51.24 -65.35 3.66
N ALA A 89 -51.31 -65.70 4.96
CA ALA A 89 -50.83 -64.83 6.04
C ALA A 89 -49.32 -64.51 5.95
N VAL A 90 -48.50 -65.44 5.44
CA VAL A 90 -47.06 -65.25 5.29
C VAL A 90 -46.74 -64.22 4.19
N ASN A 91 -47.39 -64.34 3.04
CA ASN A 91 -47.24 -63.40 1.92
C ASN A 91 -47.73 -62.01 2.32
N PHE A 92 -48.89 -61.93 3.00
CA PHE A 92 -49.43 -60.68 3.51
C PHE A 92 -48.44 -59.95 4.42
N LEU A 93 -47.84 -60.64 5.40
CA LEU A 93 -46.84 -60.05 6.30
C LEU A 93 -45.56 -59.64 5.56
N GLN A 94 -45.12 -60.42 4.57
CA GLN A 94 -43.93 -60.13 3.77
C GLN A 94 -44.09 -58.86 2.91
N PHE A 95 -45.28 -58.60 2.37
CA PHE A 95 -45.55 -57.42 1.53
C PHE A 95 -46.00 -56.19 2.33
N SER A 96 -46.72 -56.37 3.44
CA SER A 96 -47.27 -55.27 4.24
C SER A 96 -46.21 -54.51 5.05
N ALA A 97 -45.21 -55.18 5.62
CA ALA A 97 -44.18 -54.52 6.43
C ALA A 97 -43.32 -53.52 5.62
N PRO A 98 -42.77 -53.87 4.43
CA PRO A 98 -42.08 -52.92 3.58
C PRO A 98 -43.00 -51.83 3.00
N LEU A 99 -44.27 -52.16 2.73
CA LEU A 99 -45.24 -51.17 2.27
C LEU A 99 -45.51 -50.10 3.34
N HIS A 100 -45.68 -50.49 4.60
CA HIS A 100 -45.91 -49.57 5.72
C HIS A 100 -44.77 -48.54 5.85
N VAL A 101 -43.52 -48.98 5.75
CA VAL A 101 -42.35 -48.08 5.79
C VAL A 101 -42.40 -47.08 4.63
N ARG A 102 -42.59 -47.57 3.40
CA ARG A 102 -42.62 -46.72 2.20
C ARG A 102 -43.79 -45.73 2.20
N VAL A 103 -44.94 -46.11 2.75
CA VAL A 103 -46.09 -45.19 2.92
C VAL A 103 -45.75 -44.10 3.93
N GLY A 104 -45.12 -44.46 5.06
CA GLY A 104 -44.66 -43.49 6.06
C GLY A 104 -43.68 -42.46 5.50
N GLU A 105 -42.71 -42.93 4.69
CA GLU A 105 -41.74 -42.06 4.01
C GLU A 105 -42.42 -41.10 3.01
N THR A 106 -43.32 -41.61 2.16
CA THR A 106 -44.07 -40.77 1.20
C THR A 106 -44.94 -39.75 1.92
N CYS A 107 -45.63 -40.13 3.01
CA CYS A 107 -46.43 -39.20 3.81
C CYS A 107 -45.59 -38.06 4.39
N SER A 108 -44.43 -38.39 4.98
CA SER A 108 -43.51 -37.38 5.50
C SER A 108 -43.00 -36.45 4.41
N ALA A 109 -42.71 -36.96 3.22
CA ALA A 109 -42.28 -36.15 2.08
C ALA A 109 -43.41 -35.22 1.57
N LEU A 110 -44.67 -35.69 1.59
CA LEU A 110 -45.83 -34.90 1.19
C LEU A 110 -46.07 -33.73 2.16
N ASP A 111 -46.01 -33.99 3.47
CA ASP A 111 -46.17 -32.97 4.51
C ASP A 111 -45.06 -31.91 4.42
N GLN A 112 -43.82 -32.33 4.15
CA GLN A 112 -42.70 -31.42 3.96
C GLN A 112 -42.93 -30.50 2.75
N GLN A 113 -43.42 -31.03 1.63
CA GLN A 113 -43.72 -30.24 0.43
C GLN A 113 -44.88 -29.27 0.64
N LEU A 114 -45.96 -29.69 1.33
CA LEU A 114 -47.10 -28.82 1.63
C LEU A 114 -46.75 -27.65 2.58
N CYS A 115 -45.73 -27.82 3.42
CA CYS A 115 -45.23 -26.76 4.29
C CYS A 115 -44.25 -25.79 3.62
N GLN A 116 -43.78 -26.08 2.40
CA GLN A 116 -42.90 -25.15 1.68
C GLN A 116 -43.68 -23.92 1.20
N THR A 117 -43.27 -22.74 1.66
CA THR A 117 -43.84 -21.47 1.21
C THR A 117 -43.30 -21.10 -0.17
N TRP A 118 -44.08 -21.34 -1.22
CA TRP A 118 -43.83 -20.81 -2.55
C TRP A 118 -44.61 -19.50 -2.77
N SER A 119 -43.92 -18.46 -3.26
CA SER A 119 -44.56 -17.20 -3.66
C SER A 119 -44.24 -16.86 -5.11
N PRO A 120 -45.24 -16.65 -5.98
CA PRO A 120 -45.03 -16.20 -7.36
C PRO A 120 -44.75 -14.69 -7.48
N GLU A 121 -44.78 -13.95 -6.37
CA GLU A 121 -44.70 -12.50 -6.38
C GLU A 121 -43.30 -12.00 -6.73
N LEU A 122 -43.25 -11.08 -7.71
CA LEU A 122 -42.04 -10.36 -8.10
C LEU A 122 -41.93 -9.08 -7.26
N ASN A 123 -41.42 -9.20 -6.04
CA ASN A 123 -41.29 -8.08 -5.10
C ASN A 123 -40.08 -7.18 -5.42
N LEU A 124 -40.13 -6.52 -6.59
CA LEU A 124 -39.08 -5.62 -7.09
C LEU A 124 -39.63 -4.20 -7.21
N ARG A 125 -38.80 -3.20 -6.87
CA ARG A 125 -39.14 -1.78 -6.98
C ARG A 125 -38.06 -1.02 -7.75
N PHE A 126 -38.48 -0.17 -8.68
CA PHE A 126 -37.63 0.86 -9.28
C PHE A 126 -37.88 2.19 -8.56
N ASP A 127 -36.81 2.88 -8.15
CA ASP A 127 -36.88 4.19 -7.50
C ASP A 127 -35.94 5.17 -8.20
N SER A 128 -36.51 6.12 -8.95
CA SER A 128 -35.76 7.12 -9.71
C SER A 128 -35.57 8.46 -8.97
N ARG A 129 -36.10 8.61 -7.75
CA ARG A 129 -36.19 9.92 -7.07
C ARG A 129 -34.85 10.62 -6.90
N GLN A 130 -33.79 9.88 -6.55
CA GLN A 130 -32.45 10.46 -6.38
C GLN A 130 -31.88 10.99 -7.70
N ILE A 131 -32.07 10.24 -8.79
CA ILE A 131 -31.58 10.65 -10.12
C ILE A 131 -32.35 11.86 -10.62
N VAL A 132 -33.68 11.87 -10.45
CA VAL A 132 -34.52 13.02 -10.81
C VAL A 132 -34.06 14.27 -10.06
N HIS A 133 -33.85 14.15 -8.74
CA HIS A 133 -33.36 15.26 -7.93
C HIS A 133 -31.99 15.76 -8.40
N SER A 134 -31.05 14.88 -8.76
CA SER A 134 -29.76 15.31 -9.30
C SER A 134 -29.88 15.99 -10.67
N LEU A 135 -30.79 15.53 -11.54
CA LEU A 135 -31.03 16.12 -12.86
C LEU A 135 -31.72 17.49 -12.78
N GLU A 136 -32.64 17.68 -11.85
CA GLU A 136 -33.36 18.95 -11.64
C GLU A 136 -32.44 20.07 -11.12
N ASN A 137 -31.33 19.71 -10.47
CA ASN A 137 -30.36 20.66 -9.90
C ASN A 137 -29.08 20.80 -10.75
N LEU A 138 -29.11 20.43 -12.04
CA LEU A 138 -27.98 20.67 -12.94
C LEU A 138 -27.87 22.16 -13.27
N GLU A 139 -26.73 22.76 -12.93
CA GLU A 139 -26.48 24.19 -13.14
C GLU A 139 -25.10 24.43 -13.78
N LEU A 140 -24.97 25.49 -14.58
CA LEU A 140 -23.69 25.95 -15.09
C LEU A 140 -22.89 26.59 -13.96
N GLN A 141 -21.71 26.04 -13.69
CA GLN A 141 -20.82 26.56 -12.66
C GLN A 141 -19.77 27.50 -13.27
N HIS A 142 -19.59 28.65 -12.63
CA HIS A 142 -18.50 29.54 -12.99
C HIS A 142 -17.20 29.04 -12.36
N VAL A 143 -16.37 28.38 -13.16
CA VAL A 143 -15.09 27.81 -12.73
C VAL A 143 -13.97 28.85 -12.75
N VAL A 144 -13.10 28.76 -11.74
CA VAL A 144 -11.89 29.57 -11.59
C VAL A 144 -10.69 28.63 -11.49
N PRO A 145 -9.45 29.06 -11.76
CA PRO A 145 -8.29 28.19 -11.59
C PRO A 145 -8.30 27.52 -10.20
N PRO A 146 -8.08 26.19 -10.11
CA PRO A 146 -8.26 25.47 -8.85
C PRO A 146 -7.28 25.91 -7.77
N CYS A 147 -7.62 25.61 -6.51
CA CYS A 147 -6.67 25.75 -5.41
C CYS A 147 -5.53 24.72 -5.52
N ALA A 148 -4.35 25.06 -4.97
CA ALA A 148 -3.23 24.14 -4.93
C ALA A 148 -3.58 22.90 -4.10
N PRO A 149 -3.45 21.68 -4.65
CA PRO A 149 -3.70 20.46 -3.89
C PRO A 149 -2.57 20.21 -2.89
N ARG A 150 -2.77 19.26 -1.98
CA ARG A 150 -1.79 18.85 -0.98
C ARG A 150 -1.48 17.37 -1.10
N LEU A 151 -0.20 17.02 -1.20
CA LEU A 151 0.25 15.63 -1.14
C LEU A 151 0.28 15.16 0.31
N ASN A 152 -0.31 13.99 0.56
CA ASN A 152 -0.39 13.37 1.89
C ASN A 152 0.90 12.60 2.16
N ILE A 153 1.86 13.25 2.82
CA ILE A 153 3.21 12.70 3.04
C ILE A 153 3.19 11.31 3.69
N GLU A 154 2.26 11.09 4.63
CA GLU A 154 2.10 9.85 5.40
C GLU A 154 1.68 8.65 4.54
N ASP A 155 0.86 8.88 3.52
CA ASP A 155 0.34 7.84 2.63
C ASP A 155 1.27 7.55 1.44
N CYS A 156 2.25 8.43 1.21
CA CYS A 156 3.11 8.39 0.04
C CYS A 156 4.36 7.55 0.32
N ARG A 157 4.58 6.47 -0.44
CA ARG A 157 5.65 5.48 -0.18
C ARG A 157 6.18 4.82 -1.45
N ILE A 158 7.38 4.27 -1.38
CA ILE A 158 7.98 3.48 -2.45
C ILE A 158 8.33 2.10 -1.89
N ILE A 159 7.60 1.09 -2.37
CA ILE A 159 7.79 -0.31 -1.96
C ILE A 159 8.02 -1.13 -3.22
N ASN A 160 9.11 -1.92 -3.27
CA ASN A 160 9.42 -2.83 -4.36
C ASN A 160 9.37 -2.17 -5.76
N GLY A 161 9.92 -0.96 -5.89
CA GLY A 161 9.91 -0.20 -7.16
C GLY A 161 8.54 0.39 -7.56
N LYS A 162 7.54 0.30 -6.69
CA LYS A 162 6.21 0.90 -6.90
C LYS A 162 6.03 2.10 -6.00
N ILE A 163 5.87 3.27 -6.62
CA ILE A 163 5.55 4.52 -5.93
C ILE A 163 4.04 4.61 -5.77
N SER A 164 3.56 4.72 -4.53
CA SER A 164 2.17 5.01 -4.21
C SER A 164 2.08 6.44 -3.69
N LEU A 165 1.21 7.24 -4.30
CA LEU A 165 1.00 8.65 -3.95
C LEU A 165 -0.49 8.90 -3.75
N SER A 166 -0.82 9.69 -2.74
CA SER A 166 -2.18 10.19 -2.51
C SER A 166 -2.13 11.68 -2.16
N TRP A 167 -3.24 12.36 -2.45
CA TRP A 167 -3.39 13.78 -2.22
C TRP A 167 -4.83 14.13 -1.86
N ALA A 168 -4.99 15.35 -1.33
CA ALA A 168 -6.26 15.96 -1.03
C ALA A 168 -6.36 17.34 -1.70
N THR A 169 -7.60 17.73 -2.02
CA THR A 169 -7.92 19.10 -2.43
C THR A 169 -9.11 19.58 -1.60
N SER A 170 -9.12 20.87 -1.24
CA SER A 170 -10.27 21.53 -0.64
C SER A 170 -11.34 21.89 -1.67
N ASP A 171 -11.02 21.79 -2.96
CA ASP A 171 -11.83 22.28 -4.08
C ASP A 171 -12.13 21.15 -5.07
N THR A 172 -12.83 20.13 -4.58
CA THR A 172 -13.09 18.87 -5.30
C THR A 172 -13.95 19.06 -6.54
N HIS A 173 -14.85 20.05 -6.53
CA HIS A 173 -15.80 20.29 -7.62
C HIS A 173 -15.23 21.17 -8.74
N ASN A 174 -14.18 21.94 -8.46
CA ASN A 174 -13.54 22.84 -9.41
C ASN A 174 -12.28 22.22 -10.04
N SER A 175 -11.82 21.06 -9.54
CA SER A 175 -10.61 20.38 -10.01
C SER A 175 -10.98 19.24 -10.97
N ASP A 176 -10.75 19.42 -12.27
CA ASP A 176 -11.09 18.41 -13.28
C ASP A 176 -10.03 17.29 -13.34
N ILE A 177 -8.75 17.68 -13.28
CA ILE A 177 -7.61 16.77 -13.35
C ILE A 177 -6.49 17.19 -12.39
N PHE A 178 -5.67 16.22 -12.03
CA PHE A 178 -4.42 16.42 -11.31
C PHE A 178 -3.24 16.04 -12.20
N ILE A 179 -2.23 16.90 -12.23
CA ILE A 179 -0.98 16.72 -12.96
C ILE A 179 0.11 16.49 -11.92
N LEU A 180 0.58 15.25 -11.82
CA LEU A 180 1.66 14.85 -10.94
C LEU A 180 2.97 14.86 -11.71
N GLU A 181 3.98 15.47 -11.12
CA GLU A 181 5.34 15.45 -11.61
C GLU A 181 6.28 14.83 -10.58
N VAL A 182 7.20 14.00 -11.05
CA VAL A 182 8.20 13.32 -10.23
C VAL A 182 9.58 13.63 -10.78
N ALA A 183 10.55 13.84 -9.89
CA ALA A 183 11.96 14.02 -10.20
C ALA A 183 12.79 13.03 -9.38
N GLU A 184 13.91 12.58 -9.94
CA GLU A 184 15.00 12.03 -9.14
C GLU A 184 15.72 13.20 -8.44
N THR A 185 16.36 12.94 -7.30
CA THR A 185 17.03 14.01 -6.55
C THR A 185 18.11 14.70 -7.40
N GLY A 186 17.97 16.02 -7.61
CA GLY A 186 18.85 16.81 -8.49
C GLY A 186 18.49 16.78 -9.98
N GLY A 187 17.46 16.02 -10.37
CA GLY A 187 16.92 15.93 -11.72
C GLY A 187 15.81 16.95 -12.00
N GLN A 188 15.27 16.88 -13.23
CA GLN A 188 14.11 17.69 -13.63
C GLN A 188 12.81 16.95 -13.30
N PHE A 189 11.78 17.71 -12.93
CA PHE A 189 10.42 17.19 -12.74
C PHE A 189 9.81 16.79 -14.09
N VAL A 190 9.40 15.53 -14.19
CA VAL A 190 8.73 14.96 -15.37
C VAL A 190 7.31 14.57 -15.00
N ARG A 191 6.35 14.84 -15.90
CA ARG A 191 4.95 14.46 -15.72
C ARG A 191 4.82 12.93 -15.66
N ALA A 192 4.34 12.43 -14.52
CA ALA A 192 4.19 11.00 -14.25
C ALA A 192 2.72 10.53 -14.22
N TYR A 193 1.79 11.42 -13.85
CA TYR A 193 0.35 11.13 -13.89
C TYR A 193 -0.45 12.38 -14.34
N CYS A 194 -1.54 12.13 -15.06
CA CYS A 194 -2.49 13.14 -15.51
C CYS A 194 -3.88 12.51 -15.54
N GLY A 195 -4.74 12.84 -14.58
CA GLY A 195 -6.07 12.26 -14.48
C GLY A 195 -6.86 12.77 -13.27
N PRO A 196 -8.13 12.34 -13.11
CA PRO A 196 -9.04 12.88 -12.10
C PRO A 196 -8.89 12.24 -10.71
N ASP A 197 -8.16 11.13 -10.59
CA ASP A 197 -8.07 10.38 -9.34
C ASP A 197 -7.26 11.16 -8.29
N MET A 198 -7.57 10.94 -7.01
CA MET A 198 -6.83 11.53 -5.87
C MET A 198 -5.69 10.65 -5.35
N LYS A 199 -5.39 9.57 -6.07
CA LYS A 199 -4.32 8.64 -5.77
C LYS A 199 -3.82 8.02 -7.04
N CYS A 200 -2.52 7.74 -7.12
CA CYS A 200 -1.95 6.99 -8.21
C CYS A 200 -0.87 6.02 -7.74
N CYS A 201 -0.64 5.00 -8.56
CA CYS A 201 0.47 4.08 -8.41
C CYS A 201 1.32 4.15 -9.66
N LEU A 202 2.63 4.33 -9.50
CA LEU A 202 3.59 4.44 -10.58
C LEU A 202 4.63 3.33 -10.43
N ASN A 203 5.03 2.72 -11.54
CA ASN A 203 6.14 1.78 -11.57
C ASN A 203 7.41 2.54 -11.93
N PHE A 204 8.45 2.39 -11.12
CA PHE A 204 9.76 2.98 -11.37
C PHE A 204 10.81 1.88 -11.47
N SER A 205 11.64 1.95 -12.51
CA SER A 205 12.73 1.01 -12.77
C SER A 205 14.10 1.60 -12.42
N SER A 206 14.16 2.82 -11.88
CA SER A 206 15.42 3.53 -11.66
C SER A 206 16.09 3.09 -10.36
N GLN A 207 17.42 3.14 -10.37
CA GLN A 207 18.30 2.72 -9.26
C GLN A 207 18.43 3.80 -8.18
N THR A 208 17.87 4.99 -8.40
CA THR A 208 17.90 6.08 -7.42
C THR A 208 16.99 5.77 -6.23
N MET A 209 17.51 6.06 -5.04
CA MET A 209 16.83 5.78 -3.77
C MET A 209 15.94 6.91 -3.27
N ILE A 210 15.99 8.07 -3.93
CA ILE A 210 15.31 9.29 -3.48
C ILE A 210 14.64 9.99 -4.66
N TYR A 211 13.31 10.12 -4.57
CA TYR A 211 12.47 10.81 -5.52
C TYR A 211 11.80 12.02 -4.87
N GLN A 212 11.47 13.03 -5.67
CA GLN A 212 10.66 14.17 -5.27
C GLN A 212 9.39 14.20 -6.10
N ALA A 213 8.24 14.36 -5.46
CA ALA A 213 6.95 14.47 -6.12
C ALA A 213 6.32 15.83 -5.83
N ARG A 214 5.70 16.43 -6.84
CA ARG A 214 4.87 17.63 -6.73
C ARG A 214 3.64 17.51 -7.61
N LEU A 215 2.57 18.19 -7.24
CA LEU A 215 1.26 18.04 -7.87
C LEU A 215 0.66 19.41 -8.14
N LYS A 216 -0.13 19.55 -9.20
CA LYS A 216 -1.04 20.69 -9.40
C LYS A 216 -2.40 20.20 -9.89
N ALA A 217 -3.45 20.94 -9.59
CA ALA A 217 -4.78 20.72 -10.13
C ALA A 217 -4.99 21.59 -11.38
N ALA A 218 -5.86 21.17 -12.29
CA ALA A 218 -6.23 21.95 -13.46
C ALA A 218 -7.70 21.76 -13.81
N ASN A 219 -8.27 22.79 -14.41
CA ASN A 219 -9.59 22.80 -15.03
C ASN A 219 -9.56 23.67 -16.29
N ILE A 220 -10.73 23.88 -16.90
CA ILE A 220 -10.85 24.73 -18.10
C ILE A 220 -10.44 26.20 -17.89
N ALA A 221 -10.48 26.70 -16.65
CA ALA A 221 -10.10 28.07 -16.32
C ALA A 221 -8.59 28.24 -16.12
N GLY A 222 -7.86 27.16 -15.80
CA GLY A 222 -6.40 27.16 -15.72
C GLY A 222 -5.84 26.12 -14.75
N GLU A 223 -4.54 26.26 -14.48
CA GLU A 223 -3.80 25.41 -13.55
C GLU A 223 -3.63 26.10 -12.19
N SER A 224 -3.62 25.31 -11.12
CA SER A 224 -3.27 25.77 -9.78
C SER A 224 -1.76 25.99 -9.64
N HIS A 225 -1.36 26.61 -8.52
CA HIS A 225 0.03 26.50 -8.05
C HIS A 225 0.36 25.04 -7.68
N TYR A 226 1.65 24.72 -7.63
CA TYR A 226 2.10 23.41 -7.17
C TYR A 226 1.84 23.21 -5.67
N SER A 227 1.64 21.95 -5.29
CA SER A 227 1.54 21.45 -3.93
C SER A 227 2.86 21.61 -3.16
N ASN A 228 2.84 21.19 -1.89
CA ASN A 228 4.06 20.79 -1.19
C ASN A 228 4.83 19.73 -2.00
N ILE A 229 6.16 19.74 -1.87
CA ILE A 229 7.02 18.70 -2.44
C ILE A 229 7.14 17.58 -1.40
N VAL A 230 6.98 16.34 -1.84
CA VAL A 230 7.22 15.15 -1.02
C VAL A 230 8.48 14.46 -1.49
N THR A 231 9.44 14.30 -0.59
CA THR A 231 10.65 13.50 -0.84
C THR A 231 10.39 12.06 -0.39
N LEU A 232 10.39 11.16 -1.35
CA LEU A 232 10.15 9.74 -1.16
C LEU A 232 11.48 8.99 -1.19
N HIS A 233 11.64 8.08 -0.24
CA HIS A 233 12.78 7.18 -0.18
C HIS A 233 12.30 5.76 -0.49
N VAL A 234 13.11 4.99 -1.21
CA VAL A 234 12.85 3.57 -1.45
C VAL A 234 12.98 2.84 -0.11
N GLU A 235 11.87 2.32 0.42
CA GLU A 235 11.90 1.45 1.60
C GLU A 235 12.64 0.15 1.22
N GLY A 236 13.73 -0.17 1.94
CA GLY A 236 14.59 -1.31 1.62
C GLY A 236 15.56 -1.10 0.45
N GLY A 237 15.83 0.16 0.06
CA GLY A 237 16.73 0.49 -1.03
C GLY A 237 18.21 0.17 -0.79
N LEU A 238 18.82 -0.65 -1.66
CA LEU A 238 20.26 -1.03 -1.63
C LEU A 238 21.17 0.20 -1.49
N PHE A 239 21.85 0.36 -0.36
CA PHE A 239 22.80 1.47 -0.14
C PHE A 239 24.24 0.95 -0.06
N ASN A 240 25.18 1.84 -0.37
CA ASN A 240 26.61 1.57 -0.32
C ASN A 240 27.36 2.75 0.33
N TRP A 241 28.66 2.63 0.57
CA TRP A 241 29.47 3.75 1.07
C TRP A 241 29.55 4.86 0.02
N ASP A 242 29.31 6.11 0.43
CA ASP A 242 29.32 7.27 -0.48
C ASP A 242 30.77 7.71 -0.79
N PRO A 243 31.27 7.50 -2.03
CA PRO A 243 32.62 7.91 -2.39
C PRO A 243 32.77 9.43 -2.50
N ALA A 244 31.69 10.15 -2.79
CA ALA A 244 31.72 11.61 -2.91
C ALA A 244 31.85 12.28 -1.54
N ALA A 245 31.36 11.62 -0.48
CA ALA A 245 31.44 12.11 0.89
C ALA A 245 32.58 11.49 1.71
N ALA A 246 33.39 10.60 1.14
CA ALA A 246 34.50 9.93 1.83
C ALA A 246 35.77 10.80 1.87
N SER A 247 36.60 10.60 2.90
CA SER A 247 37.93 11.21 2.97
C SER A 247 38.86 10.62 1.90
N ARG A 248 39.90 11.36 1.50
CA ARG A 248 40.91 10.89 0.53
C ARG A 248 41.70 9.67 1.01
N ASP A 249 41.80 9.50 2.33
CA ASP A 249 42.48 8.38 2.97
C ASP A 249 41.55 7.17 3.16
N MET A 250 40.31 7.22 2.66
CA MET A 250 39.40 6.09 2.60
C MET A 250 39.39 5.49 1.21
N VAL A 251 39.44 4.17 1.14
CA VAL A 251 39.34 3.43 -0.11
C VAL A 251 38.08 2.59 -0.04
N ILE A 252 37.16 2.88 -0.97
CA ILE A 252 35.91 2.16 -1.15
C ILE A 252 36.05 1.25 -2.37
N GLY A 253 35.80 -0.04 -2.19
CA GLY A 253 35.87 -1.05 -3.23
C GLY A 253 34.64 -1.95 -3.25
N ASN A 254 34.67 -3.00 -4.09
CA ASN A 254 33.61 -4.00 -4.20
C ASN A 254 32.21 -3.36 -4.41
N ASP A 255 32.07 -2.59 -5.50
CA ASP A 255 30.84 -1.86 -5.85
C ASP A 255 30.30 -0.92 -4.77
N GLY A 256 31.19 -0.39 -3.93
CA GLY A 256 30.83 0.54 -2.86
C GLY A 256 30.63 -0.11 -1.50
N LEU A 257 30.78 -1.43 -1.37
CA LEU A 257 30.40 -2.16 -0.16
C LEU A 257 31.56 -2.39 0.81
N THR A 258 32.79 -2.48 0.30
CA THR A 258 33.98 -2.69 1.14
C THR A 258 34.66 -1.37 1.43
N LEU A 259 34.95 -1.10 2.70
CA LEU A 259 35.59 0.11 3.18
C LEU A 259 36.89 -0.23 3.91
N THR A 260 37.98 0.43 3.51
CA THR A 260 39.25 0.44 4.25
C THR A 260 39.81 1.86 4.31
N SER A 261 40.82 2.07 5.15
CA SER A 261 41.50 3.36 5.26
C SER A 261 43.01 3.19 5.29
N THR A 262 43.73 4.25 4.92
CA THR A 262 45.18 4.38 5.13
C THR A 262 45.51 5.31 6.30
N ALA A 263 44.51 5.96 6.91
CA ALA A 263 44.69 6.93 7.99
C ALA A 263 45.01 6.25 9.33
N SER A 264 45.83 6.92 10.15
CA SER A 264 46.09 6.47 11.53
C SER A 264 44.94 6.82 12.47
N GLU A 265 44.26 7.94 12.19
CA GLU A 265 43.14 8.45 12.96
C GLU A 265 41.83 7.83 12.47
N ASP A 266 40.79 7.88 13.31
CA ASP A 266 39.46 7.43 12.94
C ASP A 266 38.78 8.44 12.00
N LEU A 267 38.32 7.94 10.87
CA LEU A 267 37.59 8.72 9.87
C LEU A 267 36.16 8.17 9.74
N VAL A 268 35.18 9.06 9.60
CA VAL A 268 33.76 8.68 9.41
C VAL A 268 33.41 8.55 7.94
N ALA A 269 32.86 7.38 7.58
CA ALA A 269 32.17 7.16 6.31
C ALA A 269 30.66 7.17 6.53
N LEU A 270 29.92 7.74 5.58
CA LEU A 270 28.47 7.66 5.49
C LEU A 270 28.07 6.82 4.27
N ALA A 271 26.92 6.18 4.37
CA ALA A 271 26.26 5.59 3.22
C ALA A 271 25.71 6.65 2.26
N SER A 272 25.47 6.23 1.01
CA SER A 272 24.91 7.05 -0.08
C SER A 272 23.43 7.38 0.09
N ALA A 273 22.72 6.69 0.98
CA ALA A 273 21.32 6.92 1.28
C ALA A 273 21.10 7.04 2.80
N GLY A 274 20.14 7.88 3.17
CA GLY A 274 19.70 8.07 4.55
C GLY A 274 18.22 7.79 4.70
N PHE A 275 17.81 7.52 5.94
CA PHE A 275 16.48 7.09 6.32
C PHE A 275 15.75 8.17 7.13
N VAL A 276 14.44 8.30 6.91
CA VAL A 276 13.57 9.27 7.58
C VAL A 276 12.36 8.64 8.30
N ARG A 277 11.98 7.41 7.93
CA ARG A 277 10.85 6.63 8.50
C ARG A 277 11.04 5.14 8.22
N GLY A 278 10.27 4.28 8.88
CA GLY A 278 10.30 2.82 8.70
C GLY A 278 11.35 2.12 9.56
N VAL A 279 11.36 0.79 9.45
CA VAL A 279 12.31 -0.11 10.14
C VAL A 279 13.35 -0.61 9.14
N HIS A 280 14.63 -0.41 9.46
CA HIS A 280 15.76 -0.73 8.60
C HIS A 280 16.78 -1.58 9.35
N TYR A 281 17.27 -2.64 8.71
CA TYR A 281 18.33 -3.48 9.26
C TYR A 281 19.43 -3.70 8.21
N TRP A 282 20.67 -3.64 8.67
CA TRP A 282 21.84 -3.95 7.86
C TRP A 282 22.95 -4.51 8.73
N GLU A 283 23.90 -5.17 8.07
CA GLU A 283 25.04 -5.79 8.72
C GLU A 283 26.36 -5.25 8.19
N ILE A 284 27.37 -5.31 9.04
CA ILE A 284 28.74 -4.93 8.72
C ILE A 284 29.62 -6.11 9.10
N HIS A 285 30.22 -6.74 8.09
CA HIS A 285 31.17 -7.81 8.28
C HIS A 285 32.57 -7.24 8.54
N ILE A 286 33.27 -7.77 9.54
CA ILE A 286 34.63 -7.36 9.89
C ILE A 286 35.61 -8.22 9.09
N ASP A 287 36.15 -7.67 7.99
CA ASP A 287 37.10 -8.40 7.13
C ASP A 287 38.50 -8.47 7.80
N ARG A 288 38.93 -7.36 8.39
CA ARG A 288 40.23 -7.21 9.07
C ARG A 288 40.08 -6.33 10.30
N TYR A 289 40.70 -6.74 11.40
CA TYR A 289 40.79 -5.95 12.62
C TYR A 289 42.11 -6.29 13.33
N ASP A 290 43.12 -5.47 13.10
CA ASP A 290 44.49 -5.69 13.59
C ASP A 290 44.77 -4.91 14.90
N ASN A 291 43.73 -4.75 15.74
CA ASN A 291 43.67 -4.01 17.01
C ASN A 291 44.09 -2.51 16.95
N HIS A 292 43.46 -1.70 17.81
CA HIS A 292 43.66 -0.27 18.11
C HIS A 292 44.15 0.70 17.00
N PRO A 293 43.46 1.83 16.75
CA PRO A 293 42.20 2.25 17.38
C PRO A 293 41.01 1.36 16.96
N ASP A 294 39.98 1.28 17.80
CA ASP A 294 38.84 0.38 17.56
C ASP A 294 37.71 1.10 16.80
N PRO A 295 36.99 0.40 15.92
CA PRO A 295 35.96 1.01 15.10
C PRO A 295 34.69 1.34 15.89
N ALA A 296 33.85 2.18 15.29
CA ALA A 296 32.50 2.44 15.79
C ALA A 296 31.48 2.35 14.65
N PHE A 297 30.26 1.93 14.99
CA PHE A 297 29.19 1.60 14.03
C PHE A 297 27.89 2.26 14.46
N GLY A 298 27.11 2.78 13.51
CA GLY A 298 25.76 3.25 13.81
C GLY A 298 25.17 4.16 12.75
N ILE A 299 24.60 5.28 13.20
CA ILE A 299 23.90 6.23 12.34
C ILE A 299 24.40 7.65 12.58
N ALA A 300 24.29 8.50 11.57
CA ALA A 300 24.63 9.90 11.69
C ALA A 300 23.79 10.79 10.77
N THR A 301 23.70 12.09 11.09
CA THR A 301 23.20 13.09 10.16
C THR A 301 24.31 13.52 9.19
N ALA A 302 23.93 14.20 8.11
CA ALA A 302 24.90 14.76 7.16
C ALA A 302 25.91 15.74 7.78
N GLY A 303 25.58 16.33 8.95
CA GLY A 303 26.42 17.30 9.66
C GLY A 303 27.50 16.71 10.56
N VAL A 304 27.66 15.38 10.58
CA VAL A 304 28.64 14.71 11.45
C VAL A 304 30.09 15.08 11.11
N LYS A 305 30.90 15.25 12.15
CA LYS A 305 32.34 15.46 12.06
C LYS A 305 33.02 14.23 11.48
N ARG A 306 33.81 14.42 10.41
CA ARG A 306 34.38 13.32 9.60
C ARG A 306 35.78 12.88 10.01
N ASP A 307 36.49 13.71 10.75
CA ASP A 307 37.88 13.55 11.22
C ASP A 307 37.95 13.14 12.70
N SER A 308 36.99 12.33 13.16
CA SER A 308 36.97 11.79 14.51
C SER A 308 36.10 10.52 14.58
N MET A 309 36.31 9.70 15.61
CA MET A 309 35.44 8.54 15.90
C MET A 309 33.95 8.93 15.94
N LEU A 310 33.11 8.05 15.37
CA LEU A 310 31.67 8.22 15.29
C LEU A 310 31.04 8.29 16.69
N GLY A 311 30.12 9.24 16.90
CA GLY A 311 29.45 9.46 18.19
C GLY A 311 30.16 10.46 19.13
N LYS A 312 31.32 11.01 18.73
CA LYS A 312 31.99 12.09 19.48
C LYS A 312 31.31 13.46 19.37
N ASP A 313 30.34 13.63 18.48
CA ASP A 313 29.55 14.85 18.34
C ASP A 313 28.05 14.58 18.51
N SER A 314 27.23 15.63 18.45
CA SER A 314 25.77 15.54 18.58
C SER A 314 25.05 15.04 17.33
N ASN A 315 25.77 14.74 16.24
CA ASN A 315 25.21 14.35 14.96
C ASN A 315 25.29 12.84 14.71
N ALA A 316 25.82 12.06 15.66
CA ALA A 316 25.99 10.62 15.51
C ALA A 316 25.55 9.83 16.74
N TRP A 317 24.99 8.64 16.51
CA TRP A 317 24.60 7.66 17.52
C TRP A 317 25.26 6.34 17.14
N ALA A 318 26.16 5.85 17.98
CA ALA A 318 27.01 4.73 17.63
C ALA A 318 27.19 3.74 18.78
N VAL A 319 27.67 2.56 18.42
CA VAL A 319 28.34 1.64 19.33
C VAL A 319 29.82 1.62 18.98
N TYR A 320 30.65 1.90 19.97
CA TYR A 320 32.10 1.71 19.95
C TYR A 320 32.41 0.31 20.49
N ILE A 321 33.16 -0.50 19.75
CA ILE A 321 33.43 -1.90 20.13
C ILE A 321 34.92 -2.20 20.03
N ASP A 322 35.53 -2.55 21.17
CA ASP A 322 36.91 -3.04 21.25
C ASP A 322 36.96 -4.58 21.12
N ALA A 323 38.14 -5.19 21.27
CA ALA A 323 38.31 -6.63 21.18
C ALA A 323 37.59 -7.45 22.29
N ALA A 324 37.09 -6.80 23.34
CA ALA A 324 36.49 -7.45 24.51
C ALA A 324 35.12 -6.88 24.93
N ARG A 325 34.81 -5.62 24.59
CA ARG A 325 33.72 -4.84 25.19
C ARG A 325 33.12 -3.86 24.19
N SER A 326 31.89 -3.44 24.47
CA SER A 326 31.15 -2.45 23.71
C SER A 326 30.60 -1.32 24.58
N TRP A 327 30.41 -0.14 24.00
CA TRP A 327 29.78 1.02 24.62
C TRP A 327 28.92 1.77 23.60
N CYS A 328 27.75 2.23 24.02
CA CYS A 328 27.01 3.23 23.28
C CYS A 328 27.72 4.59 23.41
N LEU A 329 27.89 5.29 22.28
CA LEU A 329 28.57 6.57 22.18
C LEU A 329 27.70 7.57 21.42
N HIS A 330 27.39 8.69 22.09
CA HIS A 330 26.70 9.84 21.51
C HIS A 330 27.15 11.12 22.22
N ASN A 331 27.41 12.19 21.47
CA ASN A 331 27.87 13.47 22.02
C ASN A 331 29.05 13.35 22.99
N ASN A 332 30.02 12.48 22.64
CA ASN A 332 31.21 12.18 23.44
C ASN A 332 30.92 11.55 24.83
N GLN A 333 29.72 11.04 25.06
CA GLN A 333 29.34 10.33 26.28
C GLN A 333 29.27 8.83 26.03
N HIS A 334 29.92 8.06 26.90
CA HIS A 334 29.91 6.60 26.87
C HIS A 334 28.90 6.07 27.88
N VAL A 335 27.98 5.21 27.43
CA VAL A 335 26.96 4.57 28.27
C VAL A 335 26.80 3.09 27.90
N ASN A 336 26.07 2.33 28.72
CA ASN A 336 25.69 0.94 28.45
C ASN A 336 26.88 0.03 28.10
N ARG A 337 27.94 0.07 28.92
CA ARG A 337 29.08 -0.83 28.75
C ARG A 337 28.61 -2.29 28.85
N MET A 338 28.93 -3.11 27.86
CA MET A 338 28.70 -4.56 27.89
C MET A 338 29.98 -5.33 27.54
N ASP A 339 30.04 -6.58 28.01
CA ASP A 339 31.08 -7.52 27.59
C ASP A 339 30.64 -8.16 26.27
N GLY A 340 31.60 -8.43 25.38
CA GLY A 340 31.34 -8.80 23.99
C GLY A 340 32.04 -7.83 23.06
N GLY A 341 33.15 -8.28 22.48
CA GLY A 341 33.94 -7.50 21.53
C GLY A 341 33.78 -8.00 20.11
N ILE A 342 34.61 -7.45 19.22
CA ILE A 342 34.69 -7.89 17.81
C ILE A 342 36.05 -8.54 17.50
N ALA A 343 36.03 -9.41 16.50
CA ALA A 343 37.21 -9.97 15.86
C ALA A 343 37.00 -10.03 14.34
N ALA A 344 38.07 -10.27 13.58
CA ALA A 344 37.94 -10.58 12.17
C ALA A 344 37.00 -11.79 11.97
N GLY A 345 36.06 -11.67 11.04
CA GLY A 345 34.99 -12.64 10.79
C GLY A 345 33.68 -12.38 11.55
N CYS A 346 33.66 -11.47 12.53
CA CYS A 346 32.41 -11.08 13.21
C CYS A 346 31.49 -10.26 12.29
N THR A 347 30.21 -10.24 12.63
CA THR A 347 29.19 -9.44 11.96
C THR A 347 28.53 -8.51 12.97
N VAL A 348 28.49 -7.21 12.67
CA VAL A 348 27.80 -6.19 13.47
C VAL A 348 26.48 -5.85 12.80
N GLY A 349 25.36 -6.15 13.46
CA GLY A 349 24.01 -5.83 13.01
C GLY A 349 23.53 -4.50 13.58
N ILE A 350 22.88 -3.67 12.77
CA ILE A 350 22.30 -2.39 13.18
C ILE A 350 20.83 -2.35 12.81
N LEU A 351 19.97 -2.21 13.81
CA LEU A 351 18.52 -2.10 13.66
C LEU A 351 18.08 -0.67 13.98
N LEU A 352 17.61 0.04 12.96
CA LEU A 352 17.06 1.39 13.06
C LEU A 352 15.54 1.34 12.86
N ASP A 353 14.80 1.55 13.94
CA ASP A 353 13.34 1.67 13.90
C ASP A 353 12.98 3.16 14.03
N LEU A 354 12.69 3.81 12.90
CA LEU A 354 12.30 5.23 12.87
C LEU A 354 10.81 5.43 13.15
N ASP A 355 10.02 4.36 13.23
CA ASP A 355 8.61 4.44 13.59
C ASP A 355 8.48 4.55 15.12
N GLN A 356 9.30 3.78 15.86
CA GLN A 356 9.42 3.86 17.33
C GLN A 356 10.57 4.75 17.81
N ARG A 357 11.41 5.26 16.89
CA ARG A 357 12.57 6.13 17.20
C ARG A 357 13.63 5.44 18.05
N HIS A 358 13.89 4.18 17.73
CA HIS A 358 14.79 3.28 18.44
C HIS A 358 15.99 2.87 17.57
N LEU A 359 17.16 2.68 18.19
CA LEU A 359 18.36 2.14 17.55
C LEU A 359 18.92 1.01 18.41
N SER A 360 19.21 -0.13 17.79
CA SER A 360 19.76 -1.32 18.47
C SER A 360 20.97 -1.89 17.71
N PHE A 361 21.87 -2.54 18.44
CA PHE A 361 23.13 -3.07 17.91
C PHE A 361 23.33 -4.52 18.34
N PHE A 362 23.87 -5.33 17.43
CA PHE A 362 24.12 -6.75 17.62
C PHE A 362 25.53 -7.10 17.14
N VAL A 363 26.17 -8.07 17.77
CA VAL A 363 27.38 -8.72 17.26
C VAL A 363 27.10 -10.21 17.19
N ASN A 364 27.13 -10.78 15.99
CA ASN A 364 26.76 -12.18 15.74
C ASN A 364 25.41 -12.53 16.37
N ASP A 365 24.39 -11.71 16.09
CA ASP A 365 23.02 -11.81 16.62
C ASP A 365 22.85 -11.58 18.14
N GLU A 366 23.94 -11.37 18.88
CA GLU A 366 23.90 -11.07 20.32
C GLU A 366 23.85 -9.56 20.58
N PRO A 367 22.90 -9.05 21.40
CA PRO A 367 22.76 -7.63 21.68
C PRO A 367 24.01 -7.02 22.32
N GLN A 368 24.39 -5.81 21.88
CA GLN A 368 25.55 -5.06 22.39
C GLN A 368 25.17 -3.88 23.30
N ALA A 369 23.89 -3.75 23.62
CA ALA A 369 23.35 -2.86 24.64
C ALA A 369 21.94 -3.36 25.04
N PRO A 370 21.31 -2.81 26.08
CA PRO A 370 19.87 -2.97 26.28
C PRO A 370 19.11 -2.66 24.99
N ILE A 371 18.05 -3.41 24.69
CA ILE A 371 17.24 -3.17 23.49
C ILE A 371 16.05 -2.28 23.88
N PRO A 372 15.91 -1.09 23.29
CA PRO A 372 16.81 -0.45 22.33
C PRO A 372 17.98 0.30 23.01
N ALA A 373 19.11 0.39 22.29
CA ALA A 373 20.35 1.00 22.76
C ALA A 373 20.24 2.52 22.87
N PHE A 374 19.53 3.14 21.92
CA PHE A 374 19.11 4.54 21.98
C PHE A 374 17.60 4.65 21.78
N GLN A 375 16.99 5.55 22.54
CA GLN A 375 15.56 5.87 22.49
C GLN A 375 15.35 7.35 22.15
N ASN A 376 14.17 7.68 21.64
CA ASN A 376 13.77 9.06 21.34
C ASN A 376 14.73 9.77 20.35
N LEU A 377 15.13 9.09 19.27
CA LEU A 377 15.91 9.73 18.21
C LEU A 377 15.20 11.00 17.69
N PRO A 378 15.88 12.13 17.42
CA PRO A 378 15.23 13.41 17.11
C PRO A 378 14.45 13.42 15.79
N GLU A 379 13.18 13.81 15.82
CA GLU A 379 12.30 13.88 14.65
C GLU A 379 12.78 14.89 13.58
N GLY A 380 12.35 14.68 12.34
CA GLY A 380 12.64 15.58 11.22
C GLY A 380 14.07 15.51 10.68
N LEU A 381 14.90 14.61 11.21
CA LEU A 381 16.26 14.37 10.73
C LEU A 381 16.34 13.18 9.76
N VAL A 382 17.32 13.24 8.85
CA VAL A 382 17.73 12.13 7.99
C VAL A 382 18.92 11.42 8.64
N PHE A 383 18.81 10.11 8.85
CA PHE A 383 19.86 9.28 9.44
C PHE A 383 20.51 8.38 8.40
N PHE A 384 21.82 8.53 8.20
CA PHE A 384 22.63 7.73 7.30
C PHE A 384 23.32 6.62 8.11
N PRO A 385 23.35 5.36 7.60
CA PRO A 385 24.31 4.37 8.06
C PRO A 385 25.73 4.95 8.07
N ALA A 386 26.43 4.77 9.18
CA ALA A 386 27.69 5.42 9.45
C ALA A 386 28.64 4.49 10.19
N VAL A 387 29.93 4.64 9.89
CA VAL A 387 31.03 3.94 10.58
C VAL A 387 32.20 4.88 10.75
N SER A 388 33.00 4.65 11.78
CA SER A 388 34.35 5.20 11.84
C SER A 388 35.39 4.09 11.88
N ILE A 389 36.37 4.17 10.99
CA ILE A 389 37.48 3.22 10.87
C ILE A 389 38.81 3.95 10.71
N ASN A 390 39.90 3.22 10.94
CA ASN A 390 41.28 3.62 10.65
C ASN A 390 41.98 2.50 9.84
N ARG A 391 43.29 2.65 9.59
CA ARG A 391 44.10 1.72 8.80
C ARG A 391 44.10 0.26 9.25
N ASN A 392 43.82 -0.02 10.52
CA ASN A 392 43.85 -1.37 11.08
C ASN A 392 42.52 -2.12 10.85
N VAL A 393 41.51 -1.45 10.29
CA VAL A 393 40.17 -2.02 10.10
C VAL A 393 39.81 -2.07 8.61
N GLN A 394 39.24 -3.18 8.18
CA GLN A 394 38.53 -3.31 6.92
C GLN A 394 37.18 -3.96 7.18
N ILE A 395 36.14 -3.43 6.55
CA ILE A 395 34.77 -3.91 6.70
C ILE A 395 34.07 -4.05 5.36
N THR A 396 33.06 -4.92 5.32
CA THR A 396 32.16 -5.07 4.18
C THR A 396 30.71 -4.90 4.63
N LEU A 397 30.01 -3.98 3.98
CA LEU A 397 28.60 -3.67 4.22
C LEU A 397 27.69 -4.71 3.56
N ARG A 398 26.66 -5.15 4.29
CA ARG A 398 25.54 -5.96 3.79
C ARG A 398 24.25 -5.17 4.01
N PRO A 399 23.80 -4.40 3.01
CA PRO A 399 22.63 -3.53 3.14
C PRO A 399 21.32 -4.32 3.05
N CYS A 400 20.25 -3.73 3.58
CA CYS A 400 18.85 -4.14 3.33
C CYS A 400 18.53 -5.59 3.70
N LEU A 401 18.89 -5.99 4.91
CA LEU A 401 18.55 -7.30 5.45
C LEU A 401 17.24 -7.21 6.24
N GLU A 402 16.55 -8.35 6.41
CA GLU A 402 15.41 -8.42 7.31
C GLU A 402 15.89 -8.36 8.77
N PRO A 403 15.19 -7.64 9.65
CA PRO A 403 15.56 -7.60 11.06
C PRO A 403 15.47 -9.00 11.68
N PRO A 404 16.43 -9.39 12.53
CA PRO A 404 16.40 -10.69 13.18
C PRO A 404 15.12 -10.83 14.01
N SER A 405 14.47 -11.99 13.95
CA SER A 405 13.29 -12.27 14.77
C SER A 405 13.71 -12.28 16.24
N LEU A 406 13.36 -11.23 16.98
CA LEU A 406 13.51 -11.14 18.43
C LEU A 406 12.54 -12.13 19.09
N SER A 407 12.82 -13.43 18.95
CA SER A 407 12.07 -14.47 19.63
C SER A 407 12.37 -14.43 21.13
N SER A 408 11.30 -14.51 21.91
CA SER A 408 11.22 -14.50 23.36
C SER A 408 12.38 -15.25 24.03
N SER A 409 12.91 -14.62 25.07
CA SER A 409 13.77 -15.18 26.11
C SER A 409 13.58 -16.69 26.34
N PRO A 410 14.66 -17.48 26.41
CA PRO A 410 14.56 -18.87 26.86
C PRO A 410 14.12 -18.91 28.33
N GLU A 411 13.20 -19.83 28.64
CA GLU A 411 12.69 -20.16 29.99
C GLU A 411 13.80 -20.55 30.98
#